data_AF-A0A6I3SZC4-F1
#
_entry.id   AF-A0A6I3SZC4-F1
#
_cell.length_a   1.000
_cell.length_b   1.000
_cell.length_c   1.000
_cell.angle_alpha   90.00
_cell.angle_beta   90.00
_cell.angle_gamma   90.00
#
_symmetry.space_group_name_H-M   'P 1'
#
loop_
_entity.id
_entity.type
_entity.pdbx_description
1 polymer ?
#
loop_
_entity_poly.entity_id
_entity_poly.type
_entity_poly.pdbx_seq_one_letter_code
_entity_poly.pdbx_strand_id
1 'polypeptide(L)'
;MSKPSRLPAIAGTLAGLLAAGLGVAWFYPGHIGTAGRTPAPASAPAPSALPSPQAQVRLSRDQAVQQLMALPELKAWAAAIEKNSQGTVRGAVIETDPAPRLVNGKSFFQLSFVENAPQAAVTWQGFLVAPADGEILVQDDASDELLTLERWRRDQRPLQRTAAR
;
A
#
# COMPACT_ATOMS: atom_id res chain seq x y z
N MET A 1 -37.35 -10.90 -37.08
CA MET A 1 -38.07 -10.53 -35.86
C MET A 1 -37.56 -11.35 -34.67
N SER A 2 -37.59 -10.74 -33.48
CA SER A 2 -37.22 -11.30 -32.15
C SER A 2 -35.71 -11.29 -31.87
N LYS A 3 -35.20 -10.51 -30.91
CA LYS A 3 -35.61 -10.44 -29.49
C LYS A 3 -35.50 -9.03 -28.90
N PRO A 4 -36.48 -8.58 -28.07
CA PRO A 4 -36.25 -7.59 -27.03
C PRO A 4 -35.92 -8.28 -25.70
N SER A 5 -35.03 -7.68 -24.89
CA SER A 5 -35.07 -7.79 -23.43
C SER A 5 -34.30 -6.61 -22.82
N ARG A 6 -35.07 -5.66 -22.29
CA ARG A 6 -34.62 -4.58 -21.40
C ARG A 6 -34.93 -5.02 -19.97
N LEU A 7 -33.98 -4.88 -19.06
CA LEU A 7 -34.19 -4.97 -17.60
C LEU A 7 -33.20 -4.02 -16.88
N PRO A 8 -33.52 -3.57 -15.67
CA PRO A 8 -33.75 -2.15 -15.40
C PRO A 8 -32.67 -1.45 -14.58
N ALA A 9 -32.69 -0.11 -14.67
CA ALA A 9 -31.92 0.80 -13.83
C ALA A 9 -32.41 0.73 -12.38
N ILE A 10 -31.52 0.39 -11.46
CA ILE A 10 -31.78 0.42 -10.01
C ILE A 10 -31.27 1.77 -9.49
N ALA A 11 -32.23 2.64 -9.18
CA ALA A 11 -32.04 3.82 -8.36
C ALA A 11 -31.91 3.38 -6.89
N GLY A 12 -30.72 3.55 -6.31
CA GLY A 12 -30.47 3.32 -4.89
C GLY A 12 -30.24 4.65 -4.17
N THR A 13 -31.26 5.14 -3.47
CA THR A 13 -31.19 6.29 -2.57
C THR A 13 -30.49 5.86 -1.28
N LEU A 14 -29.21 6.25 -1.09
CA LEU A 14 -28.51 6.06 0.18
C LEU A 14 -28.77 7.27 1.09
N ALA A 15 -29.73 7.09 2.00
CA ALA A 15 -29.94 7.97 3.14
C ALA A 15 -28.83 7.74 4.17
N GLY A 16 -27.94 8.73 4.33
CA GLY A 16 -26.91 8.74 5.37
C GLY A 16 -27.49 9.23 6.71
N LEU A 17 -27.50 8.35 7.70
CA LEU A 17 -27.69 8.68 9.12
C LEU A 17 -26.33 8.46 9.81
N LEU A 18 -25.63 9.54 10.13
CA LEU A 18 -24.40 9.52 10.95
C LEU A 18 -24.68 10.31 12.23
N ALA A 19 -24.90 9.58 13.31
CA ALA A 19 -25.09 10.11 14.65
C ALA A 19 -24.06 9.47 15.59
N ALA A 20 -23.47 10.35 16.42
CA ALA A 20 -22.70 10.10 17.65
C ALA A 20 -21.37 9.34 17.48
N GLY A 21 -20.26 9.70 18.09
CA GLY A 21 -19.94 10.75 19.06
C GLY A 21 -18.51 10.46 19.52
N LEU A 22 -17.58 11.40 19.36
CA LEU A 22 -16.21 11.25 19.84
C LEU A 22 -16.01 12.14 21.07
N GLY A 23 -16.27 11.58 22.25
CA GLY A 23 -15.45 11.84 23.44
C GLY A 23 -14.28 10.85 23.42
N VAL A 24 -13.12 11.07 24.01
CA VAL A 24 -12.73 11.96 25.11
C VAL A 24 -11.25 12.28 24.92
N ALA A 25 -10.88 13.49 25.31
CA ALA A 25 -9.54 14.04 25.32
C ALA A 25 -8.55 13.20 26.14
N TRP A 26 -7.39 12.87 25.54
CA TRP A 26 -6.20 12.50 26.30
C TRP A 26 -5.45 13.76 26.70
N PHE A 27 -5.78 14.29 27.89
CA PHE A 27 -5.02 15.38 28.51
C PHE A 27 -3.92 14.77 29.38
N TYR A 28 -2.66 14.96 28.97
CA TYR A 28 -1.48 14.64 29.75
C TYR A 28 -1.34 15.61 30.94
N PRO A 29 -1.13 15.14 32.19
CA PRO A 29 -0.78 16.02 33.29
C PRO A 29 0.72 16.38 33.21
N GLY A 30 1.04 17.58 32.73
CA GLY A 30 2.35 18.21 32.91
C GLY A 30 2.43 18.83 34.31
N HIS A 31 3.18 18.19 35.21
CA HIS A 31 3.46 18.73 36.55
C HIS A 31 4.49 19.86 36.42
N ILE A 32 4.00 21.09 36.58
CA ILE A 32 4.82 22.29 36.76
C ILE A 32 5.19 22.37 38.24
N GLY A 33 6.41 21.96 38.57
CA GLY A 33 7.03 22.17 39.88
C GLY A 33 8.16 23.19 39.75
N THR A 34 7.91 24.41 40.21
CA THR A 34 8.89 25.50 40.27
C THR A 34 9.80 25.39 41.50
N ALA A 35 11.09 25.61 41.25
CA ALA A 35 12.07 26.26 42.13
C ALA A 35 12.44 25.59 43.47
N GLY A 36 13.52 24.81 43.45
CA GLY A 36 14.38 24.53 44.60
C GLY A 36 15.83 24.44 44.12
N ARG A 37 16.63 25.47 44.42
CA ARG A 37 18.04 25.60 44.02
C ARG A 37 18.92 25.13 45.17
N THR A 38 19.63 24.02 44.99
CA THR A 38 20.74 23.59 45.87
C THR A 38 21.84 22.98 45.00
N PRO A 39 23.12 23.36 45.14
CA PRO A 39 24.20 22.91 44.25
C PRO A 39 24.95 21.67 44.78
N ALA A 40 25.63 21.00 43.83
CA ALA A 40 26.72 19.98 43.93
C ALA A 40 26.32 18.49 44.03
N PRO A 41 27.20 17.53 43.63
CA PRO A 41 28.19 17.50 42.53
C PRO A 41 27.99 16.28 41.58
N ALA A 42 28.77 16.26 40.49
CA ALA A 42 29.04 15.17 39.54
C ALA A 42 28.20 13.87 39.61
N SER A 43 27.39 13.63 38.56
CA SER A 43 26.92 12.29 38.21
C SER A 43 27.47 11.88 36.85
N ALA A 44 28.03 10.68 36.85
CA ALA A 44 28.64 9.92 35.76
C ALA A 44 27.81 9.93 34.46
N PRO A 45 28.44 9.68 33.29
CA PRO A 45 27.75 9.64 32.01
C PRO A 45 26.56 8.67 32.07
N ALA A 46 25.39 9.16 31.68
CA ALA A 46 24.22 8.33 31.46
C ALA A 46 24.61 7.23 30.44
N PRO A 47 24.32 5.95 30.70
CA PRO A 47 24.55 4.91 29.72
C PRO A 47 23.72 5.26 28.49
N SER A 48 24.40 5.50 27.38
CA SER A 48 23.81 5.56 26.05
C SER A 48 22.78 4.45 25.93
N ALA A 49 21.53 4.81 25.68
CA ALA A 49 20.48 3.86 25.36
C ALA A 49 21.04 2.92 24.29
N LEU A 50 21.24 1.65 24.67
CA LEU A 50 21.66 0.61 23.76
C LEU A 50 20.64 0.61 22.60
N PRO A 51 21.07 0.71 21.33
CA PRO A 51 20.15 0.50 20.22
C PRO A 51 19.54 -0.89 20.39
N SER A 52 18.22 -0.96 20.47
CA SER A 52 17.49 -2.21 20.66
C SER A 52 17.90 -3.20 19.56
N PRO A 53 18.48 -4.37 19.89
CA PRO A 53 18.97 -5.33 18.91
C PRO A 53 17.81 -6.17 18.36
N GLN A 54 16.84 -5.53 17.71
CA GLN A 54 15.80 -6.21 16.93
C GLN A 54 15.40 -5.38 15.69
N ALA A 55 16.36 -4.73 15.04
CA ALA A 55 16.24 -4.51 13.62
C ALA A 55 16.49 -5.85 12.91
N GLN A 56 15.56 -6.80 13.04
CA GLN A 56 15.38 -7.78 11.97
C GLN A 56 15.33 -6.97 10.69
N VAL A 57 16.17 -7.28 9.71
CA VAL A 57 16.24 -6.56 8.43
C VAL A 57 14.88 -6.73 7.75
N ARG A 58 13.94 -5.86 8.11
CA ARG A 58 12.62 -5.78 7.51
C ARG A 58 12.79 -4.94 6.26
N LEU A 59 12.33 -5.46 5.13
CA LEU A 59 12.25 -4.69 3.90
C LEU A 59 11.51 -3.38 4.18
N SER A 60 12.20 -2.27 3.92
CA SER A 60 11.56 -0.96 3.89
C SER A 60 10.55 -0.89 2.74
N ARG A 61 9.58 -0.01 2.84
CA ARG A 61 8.59 0.22 1.78
C ARG A 61 9.22 0.51 0.42
N ASP A 62 10.26 1.35 0.41
CA ASP A 62 11.02 1.66 -0.81
C ASP A 62 11.63 0.40 -1.43
N GLN A 63 12.17 -0.50 -0.61
CA GLN A 63 12.70 -1.78 -1.08
C GLN A 63 11.59 -2.69 -1.61
N ALA A 64 10.40 -2.69 -1.01
CA ALA A 64 9.24 -3.42 -1.53
C ALA A 64 8.79 -2.88 -2.90
N VAL A 65 8.81 -1.56 -3.08
CA VAL A 65 8.54 -0.90 -4.37
C VAL A 65 9.60 -1.30 -5.39
N GLN A 66 10.89 -1.25 -5.05
CA GLN A 66 11.98 -1.68 -5.93
C GLN A 66 11.85 -3.16 -6.31
N GLN A 67 11.46 -4.02 -5.37
CA GLN A 67 11.25 -5.45 -5.63
C GLN A 67 10.10 -5.69 -6.63
N LEU A 68 8.98 -4.97 -6.48
CA LEU A 68 7.90 -5.02 -7.46
C LEU A 68 8.34 -4.49 -8.82
N MET A 69 9.06 -3.36 -8.85
CA MET A 69 9.57 -2.79 -10.10
C MET A 69 10.66 -3.64 -10.76
N ALA A 70 11.30 -4.56 -10.02
CA ALA A 70 12.23 -5.54 -10.57
C ALA A 70 11.54 -6.70 -11.29
N LEU A 71 10.22 -6.90 -11.10
CA LEU A 71 9.46 -7.94 -11.76
C LEU A 71 9.45 -7.74 -13.28
N PRO A 72 9.74 -8.79 -14.09
CA PRO A 72 9.71 -8.67 -15.55
C PRO A 72 8.34 -8.26 -16.08
N GLU A 73 7.27 -8.62 -15.37
CA GLU A 73 5.90 -8.23 -15.70
C GLU A 73 5.72 -6.72 -15.65
N LEU A 74 6.06 -6.09 -14.52
CA LEU A 74 5.84 -4.67 -14.32
C LEU A 74 6.79 -3.84 -15.19
N LYS A 75 8.01 -4.34 -15.44
CA LYS A 75 8.95 -3.72 -16.39
C LYS A 75 8.40 -3.74 -17.82
N ALA A 76 7.83 -4.87 -18.25
CA ALA A 76 7.23 -4.98 -19.57
C ALA A 76 6.03 -4.04 -19.71
N TRP A 77 5.20 -3.94 -18.67
CA TRP A 77 4.07 -3.02 -18.64
C TRP A 77 4.50 -1.56 -18.66
N ALA A 78 5.44 -1.16 -17.81
CA ALA A 78 5.97 0.20 -17.79
C ALA A 78 6.55 0.59 -19.16
N ALA A 79 7.36 -0.28 -19.76
CA ALA A 79 7.92 -0.06 -21.09
C ALA A 79 6.85 0.04 -22.19
N ALA A 80 5.80 -0.78 -22.12
CA ALA A 80 4.69 -0.73 -23.06
C ALA A 80 3.87 0.57 -22.91
N ILE A 81 3.56 0.99 -21.67
CA ILE A 81 2.87 2.25 -21.38
C ILE A 81 3.67 3.43 -21.91
N GLU A 82 4.97 3.48 -21.62
CA GLU A 82 5.85 4.56 -22.08
C GLU A 82 5.95 4.60 -23.60
N LYS A 83 6.06 3.43 -24.25
CA LYS A 83 6.12 3.32 -25.71
C LYS A 83 4.82 3.80 -26.37
N ASN A 84 3.67 3.37 -25.85
CA ASN A 84 2.36 3.71 -26.43
C ASN A 84 2.01 5.19 -26.22
N SER A 85 2.44 5.78 -25.10
CA SER A 85 2.19 7.19 -24.77
C SER A 85 3.28 8.16 -25.23
N GLN A 86 4.32 7.66 -25.93
CA GLN A 86 5.51 8.41 -26.32
C GLN A 86 6.18 9.14 -25.14
N GLY A 87 6.15 8.52 -23.94
CA GLY A 87 6.73 9.04 -22.71
C GLY A 87 5.87 10.03 -21.93
N THR A 88 4.64 10.30 -22.39
CA THR A 88 3.67 11.18 -21.71
C THR A 88 3.13 10.53 -20.43
N VAL A 89 3.05 9.20 -20.42
CA VAL A 89 2.49 8.39 -19.35
C VAL A 89 3.55 7.40 -18.90
N ARG A 90 3.60 7.12 -17.60
CA ARG A 90 4.59 6.18 -17.03
C ARG A 90 3.93 5.20 -16.08
N GLY A 91 4.36 3.95 -16.12
CA GLY A 91 4.04 2.98 -15.09
C GLY A 91 4.77 3.31 -13.80
N ALA A 92 4.07 3.29 -12.66
CA ALA A 92 4.65 3.51 -11.35
C ALA A 92 4.01 2.59 -10.32
N VAL A 93 4.71 2.29 -9.23
CA VAL A 93 4.12 1.64 -8.06
C VAL A 93 3.89 2.69 -7.00
N ILE A 94 2.66 2.78 -6.53
CA ILE A 94 2.26 3.67 -5.44
C ILE A 94 1.80 2.86 -4.24
N GLU A 95 1.93 3.44 -3.06
CA GLU A 95 1.24 2.91 -1.89
C GLU A 95 -0.26 3.17 -2.01
N THR A 96 -1.05 2.13 -1.78
CA THR A 96 -2.51 2.21 -1.76
C THR A 96 -3.03 2.51 -0.37
N ASP A 97 -2.43 1.89 0.65
CA ASP A 97 -2.82 2.10 2.05
C ASP A 97 -1.57 2.15 2.94
N PRO A 98 -1.39 3.20 3.77
CA PRO A 98 -0.28 3.29 4.69
C PRO A 98 -0.34 2.26 5.83
N ALA A 99 -1.51 1.72 6.14
CA ALA A 99 -1.71 0.66 7.11
C ALA A 99 -1.37 -0.72 6.52
N PRO A 100 -0.44 -1.48 7.13
CA PRO A 100 -0.15 -2.83 6.69
C PRO A 100 -1.38 -3.74 6.81
N ARG A 101 -1.66 -4.54 5.77
CA ARG A 101 -2.72 -5.55 5.81
C ARG A 101 -2.20 -6.81 6.50
N LEU A 102 -2.99 -7.38 7.41
CA LEU A 102 -2.71 -8.70 7.97
C LEU A 102 -3.35 -9.78 7.10
N VAL A 103 -2.52 -10.72 6.63
CA VAL A 103 -2.96 -11.88 5.85
C VAL A 103 -2.32 -13.11 6.49
N ASN A 104 -3.13 -14.04 6.99
CA ASN A 104 -2.65 -15.23 7.71
C ASN A 104 -1.68 -14.92 8.86
N GLY A 105 -1.87 -13.81 9.57
CA GLY A 105 -1.00 -13.37 10.67
C GLY A 105 0.32 -12.72 10.23
N LYS A 106 0.61 -12.64 8.92
CA LYS A 106 1.75 -11.91 8.37
C LYS A 106 1.30 -10.51 7.91
N SER A 107 2.09 -9.48 8.21
CA SER A 107 1.82 -8.11 7.76
C SER A 107 2.33 -7.89 6.33
N PHE A 108 1.61 -7.11 5.53
CA PHE A 108 1.98 -6.77 4.16
C PHE A 108 1.79 -5.29 3.87
N PHE A 109 2.71 -4.69 3.12
CA PHE A 109 2.50 -3.37 2.52
C PHE A 109 1.55 -3.48 1.33
N GLN A 110 0.61 -2.54 1.22
CA GLN A 110 -0.37 -2.51 0.15
C GLN A 110 0.09 -1.54 -0.93
N LEU A 111 0.47 -2.08 -2.08
CA LEU A 111 1.05 -1.35 -3.20
C LEU A 111 0.20 -1.59 -4.45
N SER A 112 0.14 -0.63 -5.35
CA SER A 112 -0.55 -0.78 -6.63
C SER A 112 0.34 -0.33 -7.76
N PHE A 113 0.39 -1.12 -8.84
CA PHE A 113 0.92 -0.65 -10.11
C PHE A 113 -0.14 0.22 -10.78
N VAL A 114 0.24 1.44 -11.11
CA VAL A 114 -0.60 2.45 -11.74
C VAL A 114 0.06 2.97 -13.00
N GLU A 115 -0.78 3.30 -13.97
CA GLU A 115 -0.42 4.13 -15.10
C GLU A 115 -0.63 5.59 -14.71
N ASN A 116 0.46 6.33 -14.56
CA ASN A 116 0.44 7.75 -14.20
C ASN A 116 0.27 8.61 -15.45
N ALA A 117 -0.98 8.96 -15.77
CA ALA A 117 -1.31 9.89 -16.84
C ALA A 117 -1.58 11.30 -16.26
N PRO A 118 -1.38 12.37 -17.05
CA PRO A 118 -1.55 13.75 -16.58
C PRO A 118 -2.97 14.08 -16.10
N GLN A 119 -3.96 13.29 -16.50
CA GLN A 119 -5.37 13.50 -16.16
C GLN A 119 -5.77 12.74 -14.90
N ALA A 120 -5.29 11.50 -14.76
CA ALA A 120 -5.56 10.61 -13.63
C ALA A 120 -4.59 9.42 -13.65
N ALA A 121 -4.31 8.87 -12.47
CA ALA A 121 -3.64 7.58 -12.35
C ALA A 121 -4.68 6.45 -12.53
N VAL A 122 -4.40 5.50 -13.42
CA VAL A 122 -5.23 4.31 -13.61
C VAL A 122 -4.58 3.14 -12.90
N THR A 123 -5.30 2.47 -12.00
CA THR A 123 -4.79 1.27 -11.33
C THR A 123 -4.89 0.05 -12.24
N TRP A 124 -3.77 -0.67 -12.34
CA TRP A 124 -3.66 -1.87 -13.16
C TRP A 124 -3.78 -3.14 -12.35
N GLN A 125 -3.08 -3.16 -11.20
CA GLN A 125 -2.90 -4.36 -10.40
C GLN A 125 -2.49 -3.99 -8.98
N GLY A 126 -3.22 -4.52 -7.99
CA GLY A 126 -2.86 -4.45 -6.57
C GLY A 126 -1.88 -5.56 -6.17
N PHE A 127 -0.95 -5.23 -5.30
CA PHE A 127 0.11 -6.09 -4.78
C PHE A 127 0.24 -5.92 -3.26
N LEU A 128 0.60 -7.01 -2.61
CA LEU A 128 0.91 -7.03 -1.19
C LEU A 128 2.31 -7.59 -1.01
N VAL A 129 3.18 -6.85 -0.32
CA VAL A 129 4.57 -7.28 -0.12
C VAL A 129 4.87 -7.42 1.36
N ALA A 130 5.32 -8.60 1.77
CA ALA A 130 5.70 -8.89 3.14
C ALA A 130 7.03 -8.20 3.48
N PRO A 131 7.11 -7.37 4.53
CA PRO A 131 8.37 -6.78 4.96
C PRO A 131 9.33 -7.80 5.58
N ALA A 132 8.82 -8.94 6.04
CA ALA A 132 9.61 -9.94 6.76
C ALA A 132 10.51 -10.78 5.83
N ASP A 133 10.02 -11.12 4.65
CA ASP A 133 10.66 -12.09 3.74
C ASP A 133 10.53 -11.72 2.25
N GLY A 134 9.82 -10.63 1.93
CA GLY A 134 9.63 -10.18 0.55
C GLY A 134 8.61 -10.99 -0.24
N GLU A 135 7.79 -11.84 0.39
CA GLU A 135 6.68 -12.52 -0.27
C GLU A 135 5.75 -11.51 -0.95
N ILE A 136 5.43 -11.78 -2.21
CA ILE A 136 4.53 -10.98 -3.03
C ILE A 136 3.23 -11.75 -3.24
N LEU A 137 2.13 -11.14 -2.81
CA LEU A 137 0.78 -11.54 -3.17
C LEU A 137 0.20 -10.52 -4.14
N VAL A 138 -0.72 -10.97 -4.97
CA VAL A 138 -1.36 -10.18 -6.01
C VAL A 138 -2.86 -10.19 -5.76
N GLN A 139 -3.50 -9.03 -5.76
CA GLN A 139 -4.94 -8.91 -5.56
C GLN A 139 -5.69 -9.13 -6.87
N ASP A 140 -6.50 -10.16 -6.98
CA ASP A 140 -7.36 -10.39 -8.15
C ASP A 140 -8.42 -9.28 -8.25
N ASP A 141 -8.43 -8.54 -9.36
CA ASP A 141 -9.37 -7.42 -9.56
C ASP A 141 -10.84 -7.89 -9.68
N ALA A 142 -11.08 -9.11 -10.16
CA ALA A 142 -12.42 -9.63 -10.37
C ALA A 142 -13.05 -10.20 -9.08
N SER A 143 -12.23 -10.77 -8.18
CA SER A 143 -12.69 -11.59 -7.06
C SER A 143 -12.20 -11.08 -5.69
N ASP A 144 -11.35 -10.06 -5.65
CA ASP A 144 -10.62 -9.58 -4.47
C ASP A 144 -9.75 -10.65 -3.78
N GLU A 145 -9.50 -11.78 -4.46
CA GLU A 145 -8.70 -12.89 -3.93
C GLU A 145 -7.21 -12.52 -3.91
N LEU A 146 -6.50 -12.91 -2.85
CA LEU A 146 -5.03 -12.80 -2.81
C LEU A 146 -4.39 -14.04 -3.43
N LEU A 147 -3.74 -13.84 -4.57
CA LEU A 147 -3.03 -14.87 -5.32
C LEU A 147 -1.53 -14.80 -5.01
N THR A 148 -0.85 -15.94 -5.01
CA THR A 148 0.62 -15.94 -5.08
C THR A 148 1.08 -15.44 -6.44
N LEU A 149 2.29 -14.88 -6.50
CA LEU A 149 2.87 -14.38 -7.75
C LEU A 149 2.90 -15.46 -8.86
N GLU A 150 3.22 -16.71 -8.51
CA GLU A 150 3.23 -17.83 -9.47
C GLU A 150 1.83 -18.19 -9.98
N ARG A 151 0.84 -18.24 -9.09
CA ARG A 151 -0.55 -18.50 -9.49
C ARG A 151 -1.07 -17.40 -10.39
N TRP A 152 -0.80 -16.14 -10.07
CA TRP A 152 -1.16 -15.00 -10.90
C TRP A 152 -0.53 -15.08 -12.29
N ARG A 153 0.76 -15.43 -12.39
CA ARG A 153 1.45 -15.63 -13.69
C ARG A 153 0.80 -16.70 -14.55
N ARG A 154 0.40 -17.80 -13.94
CA ARG A 154 -0.24 -18.93 -14.63
C ARG A 154 -1.66 -18.60 -15.06
N ASP A 155 -2.45 -18.03 -14.16
CA ASP A 155 -3.90 -17.88 -14.33
C ASP A 155 -4.23 -16.63 -15.16
N GLN A 156 -3.58 -15.49 -14.89
CA GLN A 156 -3.86 -14.22 -15.58
C GLN A 156 -2.88 -13.87 -16.71
N ARG A 157 -1.74 -14.56 -16.81
CA ARG A 157 -0.75 -14.38 -17.88
C ARG A 157 -0.38 -12.89 -18.10
N PRO A 158 0.05 -12.17 -17.06
CA PRO A 158 0.23 -10.70 -17.08
C PRO A 158 1.16 -10.20 -18.18
N LEU A 159 2.19 -10.97 -18.57
CA LEU A 159 3.09 -10.60 -19.67
C LEU A 159 2.39 -10.44 -21.04
N GLN A 160 1.23 -11.07 -21.22
CA GLN A 160 0.43 -10.91 -22.45
C GLN A 160 -0.53 -9.74 -22.38
N ARG A 161 -0.76 -9.18 -21.18
CA ARG A 161 -1.48 -7.94 -21.03
C ARG A 161 -0.61 -6.83 -21.61
N THR A 162 -0.88 -6.49 -22.86
CA THR A 162 -0.30 -5.30 -23.48
C THR A 162 -0.93 -4.09 -22.83
N ALA A 163 -0.12 -3.06 -22.61
CA ALA A 163 -0.61 -1.81 -22.04
C ALA A 163 -1.72 -1.26 -22.96
N ALA A 164 -2.98 -1.38 -22.55
CA ALA A 164 -4.13 -1.09 -23.39
C ALA A 164 -4.19 0.41 -23.70
N ARG A 165 -3.67 0.79 -24.85
CA ARG A 165 -4.37 1.50 -25.93
C ARG A 165 -3.43 1.74 -27.10
#